data_AF-A0A831UJL8-F1
#
_entry.id   AF-A0A831UJL8-F1
#
_cell.length_a   1.000
_cell.length_b   1.000
_cell.length_c   1.000
_cell.angle_alpha   90.00
_cell.angle_beta   90.00
_cell.angle_gamma   90.00
#
_symmetry.space_group_name_H-M   'P 1'
#
loop_
_entity.id
_entity.type
_entity.pdbx_description
1 polymer ?
#
loop_
_entity_poly.entity_id
_entity_poly.type
_entity_poly.pdbx_seq_one_letter_code
_entity_poly.pdbx_strand_id
1 'polypeptide(L)'
;MFIQRCLVIMLGVIVPASAADWKDSARTPQFPLKDARQLFSDEAIALAHENVAAYPSAAEIVKGILDAAEPWLAWEDKELRDLIPASDVPRAFNVGTAGCPKCGTKIYEKGGTYPWIIDVKKPFKVECPVCGGVFPDNDFEAYYRSGFQDKQYLEGDYADDGWGWHGPDDRYWFVGYANHWTWHSHIRPAVLNLARAYTLTSDKRYAHKAVVMLDRIAEVYPGMDYHNQSRYGALVDKRGGHYGGKIVNLIWETGMLTNLAEAYDAVWETIDADADAQTAAGKTGEEIRATIEANLLE
;
A
#
# COMPACT_ATOMS: atom_id res chain seq x y z
N MET A 1 29.32 42.76 40.16
CA MET A 1 29.75 42.11 38.91
C MET A 1 28.94 40.84 38.76
N PHE A 2 27.73 40.92 38.20
CA PHE A 2 26.87 39.78 37.91
C PHE A 2 26.48 39.89 36.44
N ILE A 3 26.99 38.96 35.63
CA ILE A 3 26.74 38.89 34.19
C ILE A 3 25.49 38.06 33.98
N GLN A 4 24.42 38.71 33.52
CA GLN A 4 23.17 38.09 33.13
C GLN A 4 23.34 37.49 31.73
N ARG A 5 23.33 36.15 31.62
CA ARG A 5 23.33 35.44 30.34
C ARG A 5 21.91 35.45 29.77
N CYS A 6 21.70 36.20 28.69
CA CYS A 6 20.50 36.07 27.87
C CYS A 6 20.57 34.76 27.08
N LEU A 7 19.61 33.86 27.33
CA LEU A 7 19.37 32.66 26.54
C LEU A 7 18.49 33.07 25.36
N VAL A 8 19.02 33.05 24.14
CA VAL A 8 18.24 33.20 22.91
C VAL A 8 17.65 31.83 22.58
N ILE A 9 16.35 31.66 22.84
CA ILE A 9 15.59 30.50 22.35
C ILE A 9 15.23 30.81 20.90
N MET A 10 15.94 30.19 19.95
CA MET A 10 15.46 30.11 18.57
C MET A 10 14.26 29.16 18.55
N LEU A 11 13.06 29.74 18.53
CA LEU A 11 11.86 29.04 18.09
C LEU A 11 12.00 28.78 16.58
N GLY A 12 12.58 27.63 16.24
CA GLY A 12 12.51 27.09 14.88
C GLY A 12 11.04 26.79 14.58
N VAL A 13 10.46 27.55 13.67
CA VAL A 13 9.16 27.21 13.08
C VAL A 13 9.38 25.92 12.28
N ILE A 14 8.91 24.80 12.82
CA ILE A 14 8.79 23.56 12.05
C ILE A 14 7.65 23.81 11.05
N VAL A 15 8.02 24.20 9.84
CA VAL A 15 7.12 24.15 8.70
C VAL A 15 6.89 22.66 8.42
N PRO A 16 5.65 22.16 8.41
CA PRO A 16 5.40 20.79 7.99
C PRO A 16 5.90 20.65 6.56
N ALA A 17 6.83 19.72 6.32
CA ALA A 17 7.25 19.36 4.98
C ALA A 17 5.98 19.04 4.19
N SER A 18 5.77 19.78 3.11
CA SER A 18 4.62 19.52 2.26
C SER A 18 4.81 18.16 1.59
N ALA A 19 3.73 17.52 1.17
CA ALA A 19 3.80 16.26 0.41
C ALA A 19 4.64 16.36 -0.91
N ALA A 20 5.11 17.55 -1.28
CA ALA A 20 6.00 17.78 -2.41
C ALA A 20 7.49 17.50 -2.11
N ASP A 21 7.95 17.63 -0.86
CA ASP A 21 9.40 17.67 -0.56
C ASP A 21 10.07 16.29 -0.49
N TRP A 22 9.29 15.21 -0.41
CA TRP A 22 9.85 13.85 -0.32
C TRP A 22 10.19 13.25 -1.70
N LYS A 23 9.52 13.68 -2.78
CA LYS A 23 9.66 13.08 -4.12
C LYS A 23 11.07 13.25 -4.70
N ASP A 24 11.83 14.23 -4.20
CA ASP A 24 13.20 14.54 -4.62
C ASP A 24 14.27 14.12 -3.60
N SER A 25 13.90 13.51 -2.47
CA SER A 25 14.86 13.08 -1.44
C SER A 25 15.25 11.61 -1.64
N ALA A 26 16.24 11.38 -2.51
CA ALA A 26 16.90 10.08 -2.58
C ALA A 26 17.48 9.74 -1.20
N ARG A 27 16.94 8.70 -0.54
CA ARG A 27 17.49 8.16 0.71
C ARG A 27 18.54 7.11 0.36
N THR A 28 19.64 7.13 1.09
CA THR A 28 20.64 6.07 1.06
C THR A 28 20.50 5.20 2.30
N PRO A 29 20.74 3.88 2.21
CA PRO A 29 20.78 3.02 3.38
C PRO A 29 21.75 3.56 4.44
N GLN A 30 21.32 3.58 5.69
CA GLN A 30 22.11 3.92 6.86
C GLN A 30 22.94 2.73 7.34
N PHE A 31 22.55 1.52 6.97
CA PHE A 31 23.25 0.28 7.28
C PHE A 31 23.81 -0.38 6.00
N PRO A 32 24.82 -1.26 6.12
CA PRO A 32 25.26 -2.08 4.99
C PRO A 32 24.07 -2.86 4.42
N LEU A 33 24.01 -2.94 3.09
CA LEU A 33 22.98 -3.74 2.43
C LEU A 33 23.01 -5.17 2.96
N LYS A 34 21.81 -5.73 3.09
CA LYS A 34 21.61 -7.14 3.38
C LYS A 34 22.45 -8.01 2.43
N ASP A 35 23.12 -9.01 2.99
CA ASP A 35 24.03 -9.94 2.29
C ASP A 35 23.57 -11.41 2.35
N ALA A 36 22.52 -11.70 3.12
CA ALA A 36 21.89 -13.01 3.21
C ALA A 36 20.44 -12.91 3.66
N ARG A 37 19.60 -13.88 3.26
CA ARG A 37 18.25 -14.12 3.81
C ARG A 37 18.34 -14.42 5.31
N GLN A 38 17.38 -13.92 6.12
CA GLN A 38 17.48 -13.95 7.59
C GLN A 38 16.30 -14.66 8.27
N LEU A 39 15.11 -14.70 7.67
CA LEU A 39 13.93 -15.28 8.34
C LEU A 39 13.84 -16.80 8.19
N PHE A 40 14.16 -17.31 7.01
CA PHE A 40 14.12 -18.76 6.71
C PHE A 40 15.48 -19.23 6.20
N SER A 41 16.07 -20.23 6.86
CA SER A 41 17.32 -20.85 6.38
C SER A 41 17.07 -21.76 5.18
N ASP A 42 18.12 -22.08 4.42
CA ASP A 42 18.03 -23.03 3.30
C ASP A 42 17.50 -24.41 3.77
N GLU A 43 17.92 -24.87 4.96
CA GLU A 43 17.46 -26.13 5.54
C GLU A 43 15.97 -26.08 5.89
N ALA A 44 15.48 -24.95 6.40
CA ALA A 44 14.06 -24.79 6.71
C ALA A 44 13.19 -24.81 5.45
N ILE A 45 13.67 -24.20 4.36
CA ILE A 45 12.99 -24.22 3.06
C ILE A 45 13.01 -25.62 2.46
N ALA A 46 14.16 -26.30 2.46
CA ALA A 46 14.26 -27.68 1.98
C ALA A 46 13.32 -28.61 2.75
N LEU A 47 13.27 -28.47 4.08
CA LEU A 47 12.33 -29.22 4.92
C LEU A 47 10.87 -28.89 4.58
N ALA A 48 10.54 -27.64 4.27
CA ALA A 48 9.21 -27.27 3.82
C ALA A 48 8.84 -27.98 2.51
N HIS A 49 9.76 -28.05 1.54
CA HIS A 49 9.54 -28.77 0.28
C HIS A 49 9.33 -30.27 0.49
N GLU A 50 10.14 -30.89 1.34
CA GLU A 50 9.97 -32.31 1.73
C GLU A 50 8.60 -32.55 2.38
N ASN A 51 8.20 -31.67 3.30
CA ASN A 51 6.91 -31.77 3.98
C ASN A 51 5.73 -31.62 3.01
N VAL A 52 5.84 -30.76 2.01
CA VAL A 52 4.80 -30.60 0.96
C VAL A 52 4.64 -31.89 0.15
N ALA A 53 5.74 -32.57 -0.15
CA ALA A 53 5.70 -33.87 -0.84
C ALA A 53 5.16 -35.00 0.04
N ALA A 54 5.42 -34.95 1.36
CA ALA A 54 5.09 -36.02 2.30
C ALA A 54 3.67 -35.91 2.90
N TYR A 55 3.17 -34.69 3.14
CA TYR A 55 1.95 -34.46 3.92
C TYR A 55 0.87 -33.72 3.12
N PRO A 56 -0.32 -34.32 2.91
CA PRO A 56 -1.43 -33.66 2.21
C PRO A 56 -1.88 -32.34 2.85
N SER A 57 -1.81 -32.23 4.19
CA SER A 57 -2.14 -30.99 4.89
C SER A 57 -1.15 -29.85 4.60
N ALA A 58 0.14 -30.17 4.38
CA ALA A 58 1.12 -29.18 3.96
C ALA A 58 0.89 -28.76 2.51
N ALA A 59 0.58 -29.72 1.63
CA ALA A 59 0.23 -29.43 0.24
C ALA A 59 -1.00 -28.50 0.12
N GLU A 60 -2.02 -28.67 0.97
CA GLU A 60 -3.20 -27.80 0.98
C GLU A 60 -2.87 -26.35 1.39
N ILE A 61 -1.97 -26.15 2.36
CA ILE A 61 -1.50 -24.81 2.75
C ILE A 61 -0.79 -24.14 1.57
N VAL A 62 0.11 -24.86 0.91
CA VAL A 62 0.84 -24.34 -0.27
C VAL A 62 -0.13 -24.04 -1.41
N LYS A 63 -1.10 -24.93 -1.65
CA LYS A 63 -2.15 -24.70 -2.64
C LYS A 63 -2.88 -23.38 -2.39
N GLY A 64 -3.26 -23.08 -1.14
CA GLY A 64 -3.92 -21.81 -0.80
C GLY A 64 -3.05 -20.58 -1.09
N ILE A 65 -1.74 -20.66 -0.85
CA ILE A 65 -0.78 -19.60 -1.18
C ILE A 65 -0.67 -19.42 -2.70
N LEU A 66 -0.56 -20.53 -3.44
CA LEU A 66 -0.46 -20.52 -4.90
C LEU A 66 -1.75 -19.98 -5.54
N ASP A 67 -2.93 -20.42 -5.08
CA ASP A 67 -4.21 -19.91 -5.56
C ASP A 67 -4.34 -18.38 -5.37
N ALA A 68 -3.75 -17.84 -4.30
CA ALA A 68 -3.73 -16.40 -4.05
C ALA A 68 -2.66 -15.63 -4.85
N ALA A 69 -1.56 -16.30 -5.21
CA ALA A 69 -0.43 -15.72 -5.94
C ALA A 69 -0.60 -15.77 -7.47
N GLU A 70 -1.10 -16.90 -8.00
CA GLU A 70 -1.22 -17.19 -9.44
C GLU A 70 -1.90 -16.07 -10.24
N PRO A 71 -3.02 -15.46 -9.78
CA PRO A 71 -3.69 -14.43 -10.57
C PRO A 71 -2.82 -13.20 -10.86
N TRP A 72 -1.80 -12.93 -10.04
CA TRP A 72 -0.88 -11.80 -10.20
C TRP A 72 0.21 -12.06 -11.24
N LEU A 73 0.49 -13.33 -11.58
CA LEU A 73 1.46 -13.66 -12.65
C LEU A 73 1.00 -13.19 -14.03
N ALA A 74 -0.31 -13.06 -14.23
CA ALA A 74 -0.91 -12.60 -15.47
C ALA A 74 -0.89 -11.07 -15.65
N TRP A 75 -0.46 -10.32 -14.63
CA TRP A 75 -0.37 -8.87 -14.70
C TRP A 75 0.99 -8.44 -15.26
N GLU A 76 0.97 -7.47 -16.16
CA GLU A 76 2.19 -6.81 -16.63
C GLU A 76 2.84 -6.01 -15.50
N ASP A 77 4.16 -5.85 -15.53
CA ASP A 77 4.89 -5.13 -14.47
C ASP A 77 4.39 -3.70 -14.29
N LYS A 78 4.08 -3.04 -15.42
CA LYS A 78 3.49 -1.71 -15.41
C LYS A 78 2.12 -1.69 -14.71
N GLU A 79 1.29 -2.72 -14.90
CA GLU A 79 -0.02 -2.80 -14.25
C GLU A 79 0.13 -2.99 -12.73
N LEU A 80 1.08 -3.83 -12.29
CA LEU A 80 1.39 -4.00 -10.87
C LEU A 80 1.92 -2.72 -10.23
N ARG A 81 2.77 -1.98 -10.94
CA ARG A 81 3.28 -0.69 -10.47
C ARG A 81 2.19 0.38 -10.41
N ASP A 82 1.34 0.45 -11.44
CA ASP A 82 0.21 1.39 -11.51
C ASP A 82 -0.87 1.11 -10.45
N LEU A 83 -1.04 -0.14 -10.04
CA LEU A 83 -1.93 -0.54 -8.94
C LEU A 83 -1.52 0.09 -7.60
N ILE A 84 -0.24 0.43 -7.43
CA ILE A 84 0.33 1.01 -6.20
C ILE A 84 0.36 2.55 -6.34
N PRO A 85 -0.65 3.27 -5.81
CA PRO A 85 -0.77 4.69 -6.02
C PRO A 85 0.27 5.48 -5.23
N ALA A 86 0.55 6.70 -5.69
CA ALA A 86 1.39 7.64 -4.97
C ALA A 86 0.78 8.03 -3.61
N SER A 87 1.61 8.61 -2.74
CA SER A 87 1.22 8.95 -1.37
C SER A 87 0.16 10.06 -1.27
N ASP A 88 -0.02 10.83 -2.34
CA ASP A 88 -1.00 11.92 -2.44
C ASP A 88 -2.46 11.43 -2.56
N VAL A 89 -2.71 10.16 -2.88
CA VAL A 89 -4.06 9.60 -2.86
C VAL A 89 -4.51 9.33 -1.40
N PRO A 90 -5.62 9.94 -0.92
CA PRO A 90 -6.05 9.81 0.47
C PRO A 90 -6.51 8.39 0.84
N ARG A 91 -6.62 8.12 2.14
CA ARG A 91 -7.12 6.85 2.71
C ARG A 91 -8.28 7.04 3.68
N ALA A 92 -9.20 6.08 3.71
CA ALA A 92 -10.29 6.04 4.68
C ALA A 92 -10.77 4.60 4.88
N PHE A 93 -10.53 3.98 6.04
CA PHE A 93 -11.00 2.60 6.26
C PHE A 93 -12.53 2.43 6.23
N ASN A 94 -13.30 3.53 6.27
CA ASN A 94 -14.75 3.54 6.10
C ASN A 94 -15.16 4.69 5.17
N VAL A 95 -16.08 4.41 4.23
CA VAL A 95 -16.70 5.42 3.36
C VAL A 95 -17.44 6.47 4.18
N GLY A 96 -18.16 6.08 5.23
CA GLY A 96 -19.00 7.00 6.00
C GLY A 96 -19.86 6.22 6.99
N THR A 97 -20.79 6.90 7.67
CA THR A 97 -21.72 6.22 8.60
C THR A 97 -23.13 6.06 8.06
N ALA A 98 -23.49 6.84 7.03
CA ALA A 98 -24.79 6.78 6.37
C ALA A 98 -25.00 5.53 5.48
N GLY A 99 -23.94 4.75 5.22
CA GLY A 99 -24.01 3.57 4.35
C GLY A 99 -23.91 3.91 2.87
N CYS A 100 -24.66 3.20 2.02
CA CYS A 100 -24.69 3.46 0.58
C CYS A 100 -25.66 4.59 0.26
N PRO A 101 -25.34 5.57 -0.61
CA PRO A 101 -26.25 6.66 -0.95
C PRO A 101 -27.62 6.21 -1.48
N LYS A 102 -27.69 4.99 -2.05
CA LYS A 102 -28.93 4.41 -2.62
C LYS A 102 -29.65 3.45 -1.67
N CYS A 103 -28.96 2.87 -0.69
CA CYS A 103 -29.50 1.81 0.17
C CYS A 103 -29.49 2.14 1.66
N GLY A 104 -28.87 3.25 2.05
CA GLY A 104 -28.59 3.60 3.44
C GLY A 104 -27.78 2.51 4.14
N THR A 105 -28.15 2.25 5.40
CA THR A 105 -27.47 1.33 6.30
C THR A 105 -27.65 -0.15 5.98
N LYS A 106 -28.56 -0.53 5.06
CA LYS A 106 -28.76 -1.93 4.62
C LYS A 106 -27.48 -2.60 4.12
N ILE A 107 -26.52 -1.79 3.65
CA ILE A 107 -25.21 -2.28 3.24
C ILE A 107 -24.46 -3.00 4.38
N TYR A 108 -24.54 -2.47 5.60
CA TYR A 108 -23.86 -3.03 6.78
C TYR A 108 -24.54 -4.31 7.26
N GLU A 109 -25.86 -4.42 7.10
CA GLU A 109 -26.61 -5.65 7.39
C GLU A 109 -26.17 -6.80 6.47
N LYS A 110 -25.83 -6.50 5.20
CA LYS A 110 -25.39 -7.52 4.23
C LYS A 110 -23.89 -7.83 4.32
N GLY A 111 -23.04 -6.82 4.41
CA GLY A 111 -21.59 -6.96 4.25
C GLY A 111 -20.75 -6.72 5.52
N GLY A 112 -21.39 -6.46 6.66
CA GLY A 112 -20.68 -6.19 7.92
C GLY A 112 -20.03 -4.80 7.95
N THR A 113 -18.95 -4.68 8.74
CA THR A 113 -18.32 -3.39 9.09
C THR A 113 -17.70 -2.64 7.91
N TYR A 114 -17.10 -3.36 6.96
CA TYR A 114 -16.40 -2.82 5.79
C TYR A 114 -16.97 -3.47 4.52
N PRO A 115 -18.21 -3.14 4.14
CA PRO A 115 -19.01 -4.00 3.26
C PRO A 115 -18.78 -3.75 1.77
N TRP A 116 -18.02 -2.72 1.41
CA TRP A 116 -17.86 -2.29 0.03
C TRP A 116 -16.93 -3.23 -0.73
N ILE A 117 -17.35 -3.65 -1.92
CA ILE A 117 -16.59 -4.52 -2.81
C ILE A 117 -15.60 -3.67 -3.61
N ILE A 118 -14.37 -4.16 -3.75
CA ILE A 118 -13.33 -3.54 -4.56
C ILE A 118 -12.91 -4.53 -5.64
N ASP A 119 -12.90 -4.05 -6.87
CA ASP A 119 -12.26 -4.71 -8.00
C ASP A 119 -10.99 -3.93 -8.33
N VAL A 120 -9.82 -4.55 -8.14
CA VAL A 120 -8.52 -3.91 -8.40
C VAL A 120 -8.32 -3.52 -9.87
N LYS A 121 -9.12 -4.09 -10.79
CA LYS A 121 -9.15 -3.69 -12.20
C LYS A 121 -10.01 -2.46 -12.47
N LYS A 122 -10.68 -1.92 -11.44
CA LYS A 122 -11.42 -0.66 -11.47
C LYS A 122 -10.87 0.27 -10.38
N PRO A 123 -9.69 0.87 -10.60
CA PRO A 123 -9.01 1.66 -9.58
C PRO A 123 -9.91 2.74 -8.97
N PHE A 124 -9.78 2.92 -7.65
CA PHE A 124 -10.48 3.94 -6.88
C PHE A 124 -12.02 3.85 -6.86
N LYS A 125 -12.59 2.72 -7.28
CA LYS A 125 -14.03 2.46 -7.22
C LYS A 125 -14.38 1.51 -6.08
N VAL A 126 -15.60 1.66 -5.58
CA VAL A 126 -16.26 0.75 -4.66
C VAL A 126 -17.63 0.35 -5.20
N GLU A 127 -18.03 -0.89 -4.98
CA GLU A 127 -19.36 -1.40 -5.33
C GLU A 127 -20.16 -1.76 -4.08
N CYS A 128 -21.43 -1.32 -4.05
CA CYS A 128 -22.35 -1.69 -2.99
C CYS A 128 -22.86 -3.12 -3.19
N PRO A 129 -22.64 -4.07 -2.25
CA PRO A 129 -23.09 -5.45 -2.39
C PRO A 129 -24.62 -5.60 -2.43
N VAL A 130 -25.39 -4.58 -2.03
CA VAL A 130 -26.86 -4.65 -1.97
C VAL A 130 -27.48 -4.31 -3.31
N CYS A 131 -27.10 -3.19 -3.93
CA CYS A 131 -27.71 -2.70 -5.17
C CYS A 131 -26.81 -2.76 -6.40
N GLY A 132 -25.53 -3.16 -6.26
CA GLY A 132 -24.55 -3.17 -7.35
C GLY A 132 -24.12 -1.77 -7.82
N GLY A 133 -24.49 -0.71 -7.08
CA GLY A 133 -24.09 0.65 -7.41
C GLY A 133 -22.57 0.83 -7.24
N VAL A 134 -21.92 1.38 -8.27
CA VAL A 134 -20.50 1.69 -8.27
C VAL A 134 -20.29 3.18 -7.97
N PHE A 135 -19.36 3.48 -7.05
CA PHE A 135 -19.05 4.83 -6.59
C PHE A 135 -17.53 5.05 -6.49
N PRO A 136 -17.05 6.30 -6.62
CA PRO A 136 -17.82 7.42 -7.14
C PRO A 136 -18.15 7.20 -8.63
N ASP A 137 -18.96 8.04 -9.24
CA ASP A 137 -19.29 7.96 -10.67
C ASP A 137 -18.29 8.69 -11.57
N ASN A 138 -17.51 9.62 -11.02
CA ASN A 138 -16.45 10.35 -11.74
C ASN A 138 -15.18 9.51 -11.98
N ASP A 139 -14.36 9.88 -12.97
CA ASP A 139 -13.11 9.17 -13.31
C ASP A 139 -11.93 9.65 -12.46
N PHE A 140 -11.89 9.25 -11.18
CA PHE A 140 -10.80 9.63 -10.30
C PHE A 140 -9.43 9.13 -10.78
N GLU A 141 -9.34 8.01 -11.50
CA GLU A 141 -8.07 7.52 -12.03
C GLU A 141 -7.50 8.50 -13.07
N ALA A 142 -8.31 8.97 -14.01
CA ALA A 142 -7.88 9.98 -14.96
C ALA A 142 -7.51 11.31 -14.27
N TYR A 143 -8.26 11.71 -13.24
CA TYR A 143 -7.92 12.87 -12.41
C TYR A 143 -6.54 12.71 -11.75
N TYR A 144 -6.29 11.57 -11.10
CA TYR A 144 -5.01 11.23 -10.50
C TYR A 144 -3.86 11.25 -11.52
N ARG A 145 -4.04 10.60 -12.68
CA ARG A 145 -3.04 10.52 -13.74
C ARG A 145 -2.74 11.87 -14.40
N SER A 146 -3.66 12.84 -14.33
CA SER A 146 -3.42 14.23 -14.75
C SER A 146 -2.55 15.04 -13.75
N GLY A 147 -2.09 14.42 -12.65
CA GLY A 147 -1.43 15.14 -11.56
C GLY A 147 -2.41 16.00 -10.76
N PHE A 148 -3.65 15.54 -10.63
CA PHE A 148 -4.74 16.25 -9.92
C PHE A 148 -5.09 17.62 -10.52
N GLN A 149 -4.85 17.84 -11.82
CA GLN A 149 -5.10 19.13 -12.48
C GLN A 149 -6.41 19.17 -13.26
N ASP A 150 -6.75 18.09 -13.98
CA ASP A 150 -7.88 18.08 -14.92
C ASP A 150 -9.21 17.80 -14.21
N LYS A 151 -9.86 18.87 -13.73
CA LYS A 151 -11.13 18.80 -13.00
C LYS A 151 -12.32 18.28 -13.83
N GLN A 152 -12.19 18.17 -15.15
CA GLN A 152 -13.21 17.54 -16.01
C GLN A 152 -13.52 16.09 -15.58
N TYR A 153 -12.56 15.42 -14.94
CA TYR A 153 -12.71 14.06 -14.44
C TYR A 153 -13.39 14.00 -13.05
N LEU A 154 -13.84 15.14 -12.51
CA LEU A 154 -14.56 15.27 -11.24
C LEU A 154 -16.03 15.62 -11.43
N GLU A 155 -16.62 15.20 -12.55
CA GLU A 155 -18.04 15.38 -12.86
C GLU A 155 -18.85 14.12 -12.49
N GLY A 156 -20.09 14.29 -12.01
CA GLY A 156 -20.97 13.20 -11.63
C GLY A 156 -21.91 13.56 -10.46
N ASP A 157 -22.94 12.75 -10.25
CA ASP A 157 -23.88 12.90 -9.14
C ASP A 157 -23.23 12.55 -7.79
N TYR A 158 -22.22 11.68 -7.83
CA TYR A 158 -21.50 11.16 -6.66
C TYR A 158 -19.98 11.42 -6.74
N ALA A 159 -19.58 12.51 -7.40
CA ALA A 159 -18.19 12.81 -7.69
C ALA A 159 -17.34 12.95 -6.40
N ASP A 160 -16.26 12.19 -6.31
CA ASP A 160 -15.30 12.19 -5.20
C ASP A 160 -13.92 12.59 -5.74
N ASP A 161 -13.35 13.65 -5.16
CA ASP A 161 -12.05 14.23 -5.49
C ASP A 161 -10.89 13.59 -4.69
N GLY A 162 -11.14 12.47 -4.02
CA GLY A 162 -10.23 11.80 -3.10
C GLY A 162 -10.50 12.13 -1.64
N TRP A 163 -11.10 13.29 -1.36
CA TRP A 163 -11.39 13.77 -0.02
C TRP A 163 -12.87 13.63 0.38
N GLY A 164 -13.61 12.85 -0.40
CA GLY A 164 -14.97 12.41 -0.16
C GLY A 164 -16.00 13.31 -0.85
N TRP A 165 -17.01 12.68 -1.44
CA TRP A 165 -18.20 13.33 -1.96
C TRP A 165 -19.09 13.86 -0.83
N HIS A 166 -19.54 15.11 -0.93
CA HIS A 166 -20.50 15.70 0.02
C HIS A 166 -21.92 15.31 -0.38
N GLY A 167 -22.42 14.23 0.22
CA GLY A 167 -23.80 13.82 0.06
C GLY A 167 -24.76 14.59 0.97
N PRO A 168 -26.07 14.33 0.85
CA PRO A 168 -27.09 15.03 1.64
C PRO A 168 -26.98 14.78 3.15
N ASP A 169 -26.56 13.56 3.54
CA ASP A 169 -26.56 13.11 4.94
C ASP A 169 -25.17 13.14 5.61
N ASP A 170 -24.11 12.90 4.84
CA ASP A 170 -22.74 12.76 5.34
C ASP A 170 -21.76 12.99 4.19
N ARG A 171 -20.47 13.03 4.51
CA ARG A 171 -19.40 12.92 3.52
C ARG A 171 -19.07 11.45 3.27
N TYR A 172 -18.99 11.06 2.00
CA TYR A 172 -18.73 9.69 1.55
C TYR A 172 -17.34 9.59 0.90
N TRP A 173 -16.43 8.87 1.56
CA TRP A 173 -15.02 8.73 1.20
C TRP A 173 -14.80 7.50 0.30
N PHE A 174 -15.41 7.48 -0.88
CA PHE A 174 -15.38 6.34 -1.78
C PHE A 174 -13.95 6.04 -2.26
N VAL A 175 -13.25 7.06 -2.75
CA VAL A 175 -11.87 6.94 -3.25
C VAL A 175 -10.93 6.59 -2.11
N GLY A 176 -11.05 7.30 -0.98
CA GLY A 176 -10.25 7.02 0.21
C GLY A 176 -10.42 5.59 0.72
N TYR A 177 -11.64 5.05 0.67
CA TYR A 177 -11.91 3.66 1.02
C TYR A 177 -11.31 2.68 0.03
N ALA A 178 -11.55 2.88 -1.26
CA ALA A 178 -10.98 2.04 -2.31
C ALA A 178 -9.46 1.96 -2.14
N ASN A 179 -8.78 3.11 -2.00
CA ASN A 179 -7.34 3.15 -1.83
C ASN A 179 -6.86 2.43 -0.55
N HIS A 180 -7.50 2.70 0.60
CA HIS A 180 -7.13 2.07 1.87
C HIS A 180 -7.16 0.54 1.80
N TRP A 181 -8.24 -0.02 1.23
CA TRP A 181 -8.45 -1.45 1.18
C TRP A 181 -7.75 -2.11 -0.01
N THR A 182 -7.45 -1.40 -1.10
CA THR A 182 -6.49 -1.86 -2.12
C THR A 182 -5.12 -2.09 -1.50
N TRP A 183 -4.61 -1.15 -0.68
CA TRP A 183 -3.37 -1.37 0.08
C TRP A 183 -3.46 -2.56 1.04
N HIS A 184 -4.47 -2.55 1.92
CA HIS A 184 -4.54 -3.50 3.04
C HIS A 184 -4.95 -4.92 2.64
N SER A 185 -5.90 -5.07 1.71
CA SER A 185 -6.54 -6.34 1.36
C SER A 185 -6.15 -6.88 0.00
N HIS A 186 -5.41 -6.12 -0.83
CA HIS A 186 -4.95 -6.60 -2.13
C HIS A 186 -3.42 -6.51 -2.28
N ILE A 187 -2.82 -5.32 -2.20
CA ILE A 187 -1.38 -5.13 -2.39
C ILE A 187 -0.58 -5.92 -1.34
N ARG A 188 -0.85 -5.71 -0.05
CA ARG A 188 -0.13 -6.41 1.04
C ARG A 188 -0.19 -7.95 0.90
N PRO A 189 -1.37 -8.58 0.77
CA PRO A 189 -1.42 -10.04 0.61
C PRO A 189 -0.87 -10.51 -0.74
N ALA A 190 -0.95 -9.72 -1.82
CA ALA A 190 -0.34 -10.09 -3.10
C ALA A 190 1.18 -10.23 -2.97
N VAL A 191 1.84 -9.19 -2.45
CA VAL A 191 3.30 -9.17 -2.26
C VAL A 191 3.75 -10.33 -1.36
N LEU A 192 3.04 -10.56 -0.24
CA LEU A 192 3.36 -11.65 0.67
C LEU A 192 3.18 -13.04 0.04
N ASN A 193 2.06 -13.27 -0.65
CA ASN A 193 1.79 -14.58 -1.25
C ASN A 193 2.70 -14.86 -2.45
N LEU A 194 3.04 -13.84 -3.26
CA LEU A 194 4.05 -13.97 -4.32
C LEU A 194 5.41 -14.37 -3.74
N ALA A 195 5.88 -13.68 -2.70
CA ALA A 195 7.15 -14.00 -2.06
C ALA A 195 7.16 -15.41 -1.44
N ARG A 196 6.10 -15.79 -0.72
CA ARG A 196 5.96 -17.14 -0.16
C ARG A 196 5.83 -18.22 -1.22
N ALA A 197 5.12 -17.96 -2.33
CA ALA A 197 5.01 -18.88 -3.45
C ALA A 197 6.38 -19.16 -4.07
N TYR A 198 7.23 -18.14 -4.22
CA TYR A 198 8.64 -18.34 -4.58
C TYR A 198 9.37 -19.21 -3.56
N THR A 199 9.32 -18.89 -2.27
CA THR A 199 10.00 -19.68 -1.23
C THR A 199 9.61 -21.16 -1.25
N LEU A 200 8.33 -21.46 -1.51
CA LEU A 200 7.78 -22.82 -1.45
C LEU A 200 7.90 -23.62 -2.76
N THR A 201 8.20 -22.96 -3.89
CA THR A 201 8.27 -23.63 -5.21
C THR A 201 9.56 -23.38 -5.98
N SER A 202 10.35 -22.40 -5.54
CA SER A 202 11.51 -21.86 -6.26
C SER A 202 11.19 -21.30 -7.66
N ASP A 203 9.91 -21.07 -7.99
CA ASP A 203 9.52 -20.45 -9.24
C ASP A 203 9.77 -18.93 -9.20
N LYS A 204 10.81 -18.52 -9.92
CA LYS A 204 11.27 -17.12 -9.98
C LYS A 204 10.24 -16.15 -10.53
N ARG A 205 9.21 -16.61 -11.25
CA ARG A 205 8.14 -15.73 -11.74
C ARG A 205 7.41 -15.04 -10.60
N TYR A 206 7.19 -15.73 -9.48
CA TYR A 206 6.57 -15.10 -8.31
C TYR A 206 7.50 -14.09 -7.63
N ALA A 207 8.80 -14.42 -7.50
CA ALA A 207 9.79 -13.52 -6.94
C ALA A 207 9.89 -12.21 -7.74
N HIS A 208 9.96 -12.33 -9.07
CA HIS A 208 9.97 -11.20 -9.99
C HIS A 208 8.80 -10.24 -9.75
N LYS A 209 7.56 -10.75 -9.72
CA LYS A 209 6.37 -9.92 -9.47
C LYS A 209 6.38 -9.29 -8.07
N ALA A 210 6.87 -10.00 -7.05
CA ALA A 210 7.05 -9.44 -5.70
C ALA A 210 8.08 -8.30 -5.69
N VAL A 211 9.23 -8.46 -6.38
CA VAL A 211 10.28 -7.43 -6.49
C VAL A 211 9.75 -6.18 -7.19
N VAL A 212 9.03 -6.33 -8.31
CA VAL A 212 8.41 -5.21 -9.03
C VAL A 212 7.48 -4.39 -8.14
N MET A 213 6.65 -5.07 -7.33
CA MET A 213 5.75 -4.41 -6.38
C MET A 213 6.52 -3.77 -5.21
N LEU A 214 7.51 -4.47 -4.63
CA LEU A 214 8.32 -3.96 -3.52
C LEU A 214 9.11 -2.71 -3.90
N ASP A 215 9.73 -2.69 -5.09
CA ASP A 215 10.43 -1.52 -5.62
C ASP A 215 9.48 -0.31 -5.72
N ARG A 216 8.28 -0.52 -6.27
CA ARG A 216 7.27 0.54 -6.36
C ARG A 216 6.78 0.99 -4.98
N ILE A 217 6.59 0.08 -4.04
CA ILE A 217 6.21 0.42 -2.66
C ILE A 217 7.32 1.28 -2.04
N ALA A 218 8.58 0.88 -2.18
CA ALA A 218 9.73 1.62 -1.66
C ALA A 218 9.87 3.01 -2.30
N GLU A 219 9.48 3.19 -3.56
CA GLU A 219 9.40 4.52 -4.16
C GLU A 219 8.37 5.42 -3.47
N VAL A 220 7.19 4.92 -3.12
CA VAL A 220 6.10 5.77 -2.60
C VAL A 220 6.08 5.88 -1.08
N TYR A 221 6.65 4.91 -0.37
CA TYR A 221 6.57 4.78 1.08
C TYR A 221 7.17 5.95 1.89
N PRO A 222 8.29 6.58 1.48
CA PRO A 222 8.84 7.74 2.20
C PRO A 222 7.84 8.89 2.33
N GLY A 223 6.99 9.07 1.31
CA GLY A 223 5.96 10.09 1.30
C GLY A 223 4.67 9.75 2.02
N MET A 224 4.54 8.54 2.57
CA MET A 224 3.32 8.11 3.24
C MET A 224 3.22 8.74 4.63
N ASP A 225 2.09 9.41 4.88
CA ASP A 225 1.76 10.04 6.14
C ASP A 225 0.26 9.91 6.39
N TYR A 226 -0.13 8.91 7.19
CA TYR A 226 -1.53 8.62 7.39
C TYR A 226 -2.29 9.76 8.08
N HIS A 227 -1.62 10.56 8.91
CA HIS A 227 -2.26 11.70 9.60
C HIS A 227 -2.69 12.76 8.58
N ASN A 228 -1.81 13.08 7.63
CA ASN A 228 -2.08 14.11 6.64
C ASN A 228 -2.79 13.59 5.38
N GLN A 229 -2.87 12.27 5.19
CA GLN A 229 -3.40 11.65 3.98
C GLN A 229 -4.60 10.73 4.28
N SER A 230 -5.36 10.99 5.35
CA SER A 230 -6.55 10.19 5.66
C SER A 230 -7.73 10.94 6.24
N ARG A 231 -8.92 10.35 6.09
CA ARG A 231 -10.15 10.80 6.76
C ARG A 231 -9.96 10.97 8.25
N TYR A 232 -9.40 9.96 8.93
CA TYR A 232 -9.30 9.96 10.38
C TYR A 232 -8.24 10.92 10.87
N GLY A 233 -7.13 11.05 10.16
CA GLY A 233 -6.16 12.12 10.37
C GLY A 233 -6.81 13.50 10.32
N ALA A 234 -7.53 13.81 9.24
CA ALA A 234 -8.25 15.08 9.10
C ALA A 234 -9.32 15.33 10.19
N LEU A 235 -9.99 14.27 10.69
CA LEU A 235 -10.98 14.39 11.76
C LEU A 235 -10.35 14.60 13.14
N VAL A 236 -9.22 13.95 13.41
CA VAL A 236 -8.50 14.02 14.69
C VAL A 236 -7.71 15.33 14.79
N ASP A 237 -7.12 15.80 13.69
CA ASP A 237 -6.39 17.07 13.60
C ASP A 237 -7.26 18.27 14.00
N LYS A 238 -8.52 18.31 13.54
CA LYS A 238 -9.51 19.33 13.93
C LYS A 238 -9.81 19.39 15.43
N ARG A 239 -9.46 18.34 16.18
CA ARG A 239 -9.64 18.26 17.63
C ARG A 239 -8.32 18.49 18.38
N GLY A 240 -7.26 18.91 17.69
CA GLY A 240 -5.92 19.09 18.23
C GLY A 240 -5.20 17.78 18.54
N GLY A 241 -5.64 16.66 17.95
CA GLY A 241 -5.00 15.36 18.12
C GLY A 241 -4.10 14.99 16.95
N HIS A 242 -3.43 13.84 17.08
CA HIS A 242 -2.62 13.24 16.01
C HIS A 242 -3.03 11.78 15.78
N TYR A 243 -3.24 11.39 14.52
CA TYR A 243 -3.63 10.05 14.11
C TYR A 243 -2.60 9.48 13.12
N GLY A 244 -1.43 9.13 13.65
CA GLY A 244 -0.27 8.73 12.87
C GLY A 244 -0.35 7.35 12.21
N GLY A 245 0.71 7.03 11.49
CA GLY A 245 0.85 5.86 10.61
C GLY A 245 1.50 6.27 9.28
N LYS A 246 1.71 5.32 8.38
CA LYS A 246 2.22 5.58 7.03
C LYS A 246 1.17 5.22 5.98
N ILE A 247 1.17 3.99 5.47
CA ILE A 247 0.17 3.57 4.46
C ILE A 247 -1.23 3.52 5.11
N VAL A 248 -1.30 2.94 6.30
CA VAL A 248 -2.48 2.83 7.16
C VAL A 248 -2.18 3.40 8.55
N ASN A 249 -3.17 3.38 9.44
CA ASN A 249 -3.01 3.87 10.81
C ASN A 249 -1.93 3.09 11.57
N LEU A 250 -1.32 3.73 12.58
CA LEU A 250 -0.19 3.19 13.35
C LEU A 250 -0.37 1.76 13.89
N ILE A 251 -1.60 1.31 14.17
CA ILE A 251 -1.84 -0.04 14.66
C ILE A 251 -1.72 -1.03 13.50
N TRP A 252 -2.40 -0.77 12.38
CA TRP A 252 -2.41 -1.68 11.24
C TRP A 252 -1.09 -1.62 10.45
N GLU A 253 -0.35 -0.51 10.56
CA GLU A 253 0.94 -0.33 9.90
C GLU A 253 1.95 -1.38 10.36
N THR A 254 1.88 -1.80 11.63
CA THR A 254 2.76 -2.85 12.14
C THR A 254 2.63 -4.15 11.35
N GLY A 255 1.41 -4.59 11.04
CA GLY A 255 1.17 -5.78 10.22
C GLY A 255 1.50 -5.56 8.74
N MET A 256 1.26 -4.35 8.22
CA MET A 256 1.66 -3.95 6.87
C MET A 256 3.17 -4.15 6.68
N LEU A 257 3.98 -3.54 7.55
CA LEU A 257 5.44 -3.57 7.43
C LEU A 257 6.03 -4.92 7.75
N THR A 258 5.45 -5.67 8.70
CA THR A 258 5.86 -7.06 8.97
C THR A 258 5.76 -7.91 7.71
N ASN A 259 4.66 -7.83 6.97
CA ASN A 259 4.47 -8.63 5.75
C ASN A 259 5.36 -8.17 4.60
N LEU A 260 5.58 -6.86 4.43
CA LEU A 260 6.46 -6.34 3.39
C LEU A 260 7.94 -6.68 3.67
N ALA A 261 8.38 -6.62 4.93
CA ALA A 261 9.71 -7.03 5.34
C ALA A 261 9.94 -8.54 5.14
N GLU A 262 8.94 -9.37 5.50
CA GLU A 262 8.99 -10.81 5.23
C GLU A 262 9.10 -11.10 3.73
N ALA A 263 8.29 -10.43 2.92
CA ALA A 263 8.31 -10.61 1.47
C ALA A 263 9.65 -10.22 0.86
N TYR A 264 10.24 -9.09 1.29
CA TYR A 264 11.56 -8.67 0.85
C TYR A 264 12.63 -9.69 1.24
N ASP A 265 12.66 -10.15 2.49
CA ASP A 265 13.63 -11.16 2.95
C ASP A 265 13.57 -12.43 2.09
N ALA A 266 12.37 -12.89 1.77
CA ALA A 266 12.12 -14.09 0.99
C ALA A 266 12.63 -14.01 -0.46
N VAL A 267 12.58 -12.83 -1.10
CA VAL A 267 12.96 -12.66 -2.52
C VAL A 267 14.28 -11.92 -2.73
N TRP A 268 14.90 -11.42 -1.66
CA TRP A 268 16.12 -10.60 -1.70
C TRP A 268 17.21 -11.19 -2.61
N GLU A 269 17.44 -12.50 -2.50
CA GLU A 269 18.50 -13.22 -3.22
C GLU A 269 18.29 -13.25 -4.75
N THR A 270 17.07 -13.00 -5.23
CA THR A 270 16.76 -13.06 -6.66
C THR A 270 17.00 -11.73 -7.37
N ILE A 271 17.05 -10.62 -6.64
CA ILE A 271 17.00 -9.25 -7.18
C ILE A 271 18.17 -8.99 -8.14
N ASP A 272 19.40 -9.34 -7.74
CA ASP A 272 20.60 -9.06 -8.53
C ASP A 272 20.66 -9.86 -9.85
N ALA A 273 19.95 -11.00 -9.91
CA ALA A 273 19.88 -11.85 -11.10
C ALA A 273 18.65 -11.58 -11.99
N ASP A 274 17.70 -10.75 -11.53
CA ASP A 274 16.46 -10.45 -12.24
C ASP A 274 16.65 -9.26 -13.20
N ALA A 275 17.13 -9.55 -14.41
CA ALA A 275 17.41 -8.54 -15.43
C ALA A 275 16.14 -7.80 -15.91
N ASP A 276 14.98 -8.46 -15.88
CA ASP A 276 13.72 -7.87 -16.32
C ASP A 276 13.23 -6.85 -15.29
N ALA A 277 13.27 -7.18 -13.99
CA ALA A 277 12.96 -6.23 -12.92
C ALA A 277 13.92 -5.03 -12.92
N GLN A 278 15.22 -5.27 -13.14
CA GLN A 278 16.24 -4.21 -13.27
C GLN A 278 15.94 -3.28 -14.45
N THR A 279 15.59 -3.86 -15.60
CA THR A 279 15.22 -3.10 -16.80
C THR A 279 13.96 -2.27 -16.58
N ALA A 280 12.93 -2.87 -15.97
CA ALA A 280 11.66 -2.19 -15.68
C ALA A 280 11.82 -1.03 -14.67
N ALA A 281 12.68 -1.20 -13.67
CA ALA A 281 12.97 -0.18 -12.67
C ALA A 281 13.96 0.89 -13.18
N GLY A 282 14.74 0.60 -14.21
CA GLY A 282 15.86 1.45 -14.64
C GLY A 282 16.97 1.52 -13.58
N LYS A 283 17.13 0.46 -12.79
CA LYS A 283 18.03 0.35 -11.62
C LYS A 283 18.79 -0.98 -11.72
N THR A 284 20.03 -1.00 -11.26
CA THR A 284 20.75 -2.25 -10.97
C THR A 284 20.10 -3.00 -9.81
N GLY A 285 20.38 -4.29 -9.66
CA GLY A 285 19.87 -5.07 -8.52
C GLY A 285 20.28 -4.47 -7.16
N GLU A 286 21.53 -4.01 -7.05
CA GLU A 286 22.03 -3.32 -5.86
C GLU A 286 21.25 -2.03 -5.57
N GLU A 287 20.93 -1.23 -6.59
CA GLU A 287 20.11 -0.02 -6.44
C GLU A 287 18.66 -0.32 -6.05
N ILE A 288 18.07 -1.40 -6.57
CA ILE A 288 16.73 -1.87 -6.13
C ILE A 288 16.78 -2.23 -4.64
N ARG A 289 17.77 -3.03 -4.23
CA ARG A 289 17.96 -3.42 -2.83
C ARG A 289 18.15 -2.20 -1.94
N ALA A 290 19.05 -1.29 -2.32
CA ALA A 290 19.31 -0.05 -1.59
C ALA A 290 18.06 0.82 -1.46
N THR A 291 17.27 0.93 -2.52
CA THR A 291 16.00 1.70 -2.48
C THR A 291 15.03 1.07 -1.49
N ILE A 292 14.83 -0.26 -1.55
CA ILE A 292 13.91 -0.95 -0.64
C ILE A 292 14.38 -0.85 0.81
N GLU A 293 15.65 -1.13 1.08
CA GLU A 293 16.21 -1.07 2.43
C GLU A 293 16.10 0.35 3.02
N ALA A 294 16.58 1.36 2.30
CA ALA A 294 16.56 2.75 2.78
C ALA A 294 15.16 3.32 2.95
N ASN A 295 14.24 3.02 2.03
CA ASN A 295 12.94 3.68 2.02
C ASN A 295 11.90 2.96 2.86
N LEU A 296 11.92 1.62 2.86
CA LEU A 296 10.87 0.79 3.44
C LEU A 296 11.27 0.17 4.77
N LEU A 297 12.55 -0.22 4.94
CA LEU A 297 13.00 -1.01 6.09
C LEU A 297 13.76 -0.19 7.15
N GLU A 298 14.26 1.00 6.79
CA GLU A 298 14.95 1.93 7.68
C GLU A 298 14.17 3.20 8.05
#